data_AF-A0A3D0H1D3-F1
#
_entry.id   AF-A0A3D0H1D3-F1
#
_cell.length_a   1.000
_cell.length_b   1.000
_cell.length_c   1.000
_cell.angle_alpha   90.00
_cell.angle_beta   90.00
_cell.angle_gamma   90.00
#
_symmetry.space_group_name_H-M   'P 1'
#
loop_
_entity.id
_entity.type
_entity.pdbx_description
1 polymer ?
#
loop_
_entity_poly.entity_id
_entity_poly.type
_entity_poly.pdbx_seq_one_letter_code
_entity_poly.pdbx_strand_id
1 'polypeptide(L)'
;MSLFRPRSLRQRLVLFLLTPVAALLLGIGLASFFYARTLLLAEWREASILKLQRAAHQVDMHFSEIKNWLLMYRDAVEQRYPAFVQRWIIEKLRAIDGVVDVRLATIEGKNHQQGPALEDTGHRFGPHGGHGMGRQSTGESRSPGVIEVMPPRFDTILAHDTVSLVADLIDADGGSAGHLEVAIRFDSLVANVLTSGWWQSYKAFLVDQNGTILTCTVSKGRCQLGEAGDSLEAATLKALKEKPAGTILGPGHPAEEVSGFYRLQEAPWSLVVIAPGREILAPIIDFRNYYFLIGSGVIVIILLLIRSVTGRTAAVIGEVADAAQRVAHGDTDVTLMTRRADEVGQLVDSFNQMV
;
A
#
# COMPACT_ATOMS: atom_id res chain seq x y z
N MET A 1 4.72 50.76 -4.37
CA MET A 1 3.79 50.14 -3.41
C MET A 1 3.32 51.20 -2.43
N SER A 2 2.13 51.75 -2.65
CA SER A 2 1.53 52.78 -1.80
C SER A 2 1.16 52.19 -0.44
N LEU A 3 1.95 52.52 0.58
CA LEU A 3 1.71 52.14 1.97
C LEU A 3 0.38 52.73 2.47
N PHE A 4 -0.55 51.86 2.85
CA PHE A 4 -1.75 52.21 3.60
C PHE A 4 -1.34 52.98 4.88
N ARG A 5 -1.52 54.30 4.90
CA ARG A 5 -1.38 55.12 6.13
C ARG A 5 -2.71 55.07 6.90
N PRO A 6 -2.81 54.33 8.01
CA PRO A 6 -4.04 54.28 8.80
C PRO A 6 -4.33 55.66 9.41
N ARG A 7 -5.59 56.13 9.31
CA ARG A 7 -6.03 57.46 9.80
C ARG A 7 -6.58 57.44 11.22
N SER A 8 -6.87 56.27 11.80
CA SER A 8 -7.36 56.13 13.17
C SER A 8 -6.51 55.15 13.99
N LEU A 9 -6.44 55.38 15.30
CA LEU A 9 -5.77 54.49 16.26
C LEU A 9 -6.33 53.06 16.16
N ARG A 10 -7.65 52.94 15.93
CA ARG A 10 -8.37 51.68 15.72
C ARG A 10 -7.89 50.93 14.47
N GLN A 11 -7.72 51.61 13.33
CA GLN A 11 -7.17 50.98 12.12
C GLN A 11 -5.72 50.55 12.32
N ARG A 12 -4.91 51.38 12.98
CA ARG A 12 -3.50 51.10 13.22
C ARG A 12 -3.34 49.87 14.12
N LEU A 13 -4.09 49.80 15.21
CA LEU A 13 -4.08 48.66 16.12
C LEU A 13 -4.57 47.37 15.46
N VAL A 14 -5.66 47.42 14.67
CA VAL A 14 -6.12 46.25 13.92
C VAL A 14 -5.06 45.78 12.92
N LEU A 15 -4.43 46.68 12.18
CA LEU A 15 -3.42 46.31 11.19
C LEU A 15 -2.14 45.76 11.83
N PHE A 16 -1.61 46.41 12.85
CA PHE A 16 -0.29 46.07 13.42
C PHE A 16 -0.33 45.03 14.55
N LEU A 17 -1.48 44.76 15.16
CA LEU A 17 -1.60 43.74 16.21
C LEU A 17 -2.33 42.49 15.71
N LEU A 18 -3.44 42.66 14.97
CA LEU A 18 -4.28 41.54 14.56
C LEU A 18 -3.63 40.73 13.41
N THR A 19 -3.00 41.41 12.45
CA THR A 19 -2.31 40.77 11.31
C THR A 19 -1.15 39.86 11.75
N PRO A 20 -0.18 40.30 12.58
CA PRO A 20 0.91 39.41 12.98
C PRO A 20 0.43 38.27 13.89
N VAL A 21 -0.56 38.50 14.75
CA VAL A 21 -1.14 37.42 15.57
C VAL A 21 -1.86 36.39 14.69
N ALA A 22 -2.65 36.83 13.71
CA ALA A 22 -3.30 35.93 12.76
C ALA A 22 -2.27 35.13 11.94
N ALA A 23 -1.22 35.80 11.45
CA ALA A 23 -0.13 35.14 10.71
C ALA A 23 0.61 34.12 11.59
N LEU A 24 0.88 34.43 12.86
CA LEU A 24 1.51 33.53 13.82
C LEU A 24 0.63 32.30 14.08
N LEU A 25 -0.66 32.51 14.36
CA LEU A 25 -1.61 31.42 14.61
C LEU A 25 -1.77 30.50 13.40
N LEU A 26 -1.86 31.08 12.20
CA LEU A 26 -1.89 30.31 10.94
C LEU A 26 -0.58 29.54 10.73
N GLY A 27 0.57 30.16 10.99
CA GLY A 27 1.88 29.53 10.86
C GLY A 27 2.04 28.32 11.79
N ILE A 28 1.71 28.50 13.08
CA ILE A 28 1.75 27.41 14.06
C ILE A 28 0.74 26.32 13.69
N GLY A 29 -0.49 26.68 13.33
CA GLY A 29 -1.52 25.72 12.93
C GLY A 29 -1.12 24.91 11.69
N LEU A 30 -0.53 25.54 10.67
CA LEU A 30 0.00 24.84 9.50
C LEU A 30 1.14 23.90 9.89
N ALA A 31 2.10 24.36 10.70
CA ALA A 31 3.22 23.53 11.15
C ALA A 31 2.75 22.31 11.95
N SER A 32 1.82 22.50 12.89
CA SER A 32 1.22 21.42 13.68
C SER A 32 0.43 20.44 12.82
N PHE A 33 -0.32 20.92 11.82
CA PHE A 33 -1.01 20.07 10.86
C PHE A 33 -0.04 19.20 10.07
N PHE A 34 1.03 19.78 9.51
CA PHE A 34 2.02 19.03 8.75
C PHE A 34 2.70 17.98 9.61
N TYR A 35 3.08 18.32 10.85
CA TYR A 35 3.67 17.38 11.79
C TYR A 35 2.73 16.20 12.10
N ALA A 36 1.48 16.49 12.50
CA ALA A 36 0.49 15.46 12.80
C ALA A 36 0.18 14.59 11.58
N ARG A 37 0.02 15.20 10.40
CA ARG A 37 -0.19 14.48 9.14
C ARG A 37 0.97 13.52 8.84
N THR A 38 2.22 13.96 9.00
CA THR A 38 3.38 13.10 8.72
C THR A 38 3.46 11.91 9.68
N LEU A 39 3.12 12.13 10.96
CA LEU A 39 3.11 11.07 11.97
C LEU A 39 2.00 10.05 11.70
N LEU A 40 0.77 10.52 11.47
CA LEU A 40 -0.38 9.66 11.15
C LEU A 40 -0.17 8.85 9.87
N LEU A 41 0.42 9.46 8.84
CA LEU A 41 0.76 8.74 7.60
C LEU A 41 1.84 7.69 7.83
N ALA A 42 2.85 7.97 8.66
CA ALA A 42 3.90 7.00 8.97
C ALA A 42 3.33 5.79 9.72
N GLU A 43 2.55 6.03 10.78
CA GLU A 43 1.90 4.99 11.58
C GLU A 43 0.91 4.17 10.74
N TRP A 44 0.11 4.83 9.91
CA TRP A 44 -0.79 4.15 8.98
C TRP A 44 -0.04 3.25 7.99
N ARG A 45 1.11 3.69 7.47
CA ARG A 45 1.93 2.88 6.56
C ARG A 45 2.46 1.62 7.23
N GLU A 46 2.96 1.73 8.46
CA GLU A 46 3.43 0.58 9.24
C GLU A 46 2.30 -0.42 9.51
N ALA A 47 1.16 0.08 10.00
CA ALA A 47 -0.02 -0.75 10.26
C ALA A 47 -0.53 -1.44 8.98
N SER A 48 -0.47 -0.74 7.84
CA SER A 48 -0.86 -1.30 6.54
C SER A 48 0.10 -2.41 6.09
N ILE A 49 1.41 -2.22 6.24
CA ILE A 49 2.40 -3.25 5.93
C ILE A 49 2.20 -4.48 6.83
N LEU A 50 1.93 -4.31 8.12
CA LEU A 50 1.66 -5.43 9.04
C LEU A 50 0.40 -6.21 8.65
N LYS A 51 -0.65 -5.51 8.20
CA LYS A 51 -1.87 -6.16 7.67
C LYS A 51 -1.58 -6.94 6.39
N LEU A 52 -0.77 -6.38 5.48
CA LEU A 52 -0.33 -7.05 4.26
C LEU A 52 0.55 -8.26 4.56
N GLN A 53 1.46 -8.15 5.52
CA GLN A 53 2.30 -9.24 5.98
C GLN A 53 1.45 -10.39 6.53
N ARG A 54 0.42 -10.08 7.35
CA ARG A 54 -0.48 -11.12 7.87
C ARG A 54 -1.25 -11.82 6.75
N ALA A 55 -1.72 -11.06 5.76
CA ALA A 55 -2.39 -11.60 4.58
C ALA A 55 -1.45 -12.49 3.75
N ALA A 56 -0.24 -12.01 3.46
CA ALA A 56 0.77 -12.77 2.73
C ALA A 56 1.17 -14.03 3.51
N HIS A 57 1.33 -13.94 4.83
CA HIS A 57 1.64 -15.09 5.68
C HIS A 57 0.52 -16.14 5.65
N GLN A 58 -0.75 -15.73 5.61
CA GLN A 58 -1.86 -16.67 5.47
C GLN A 58 -1.84 -17.39 4.12
N VAL A 59 -1.50 -16.67 3.04
CA VAL A 59 -1.28 -17.25 1.72
C VAL A 59 -0.08 -18.23 1.74
N ASP A 60 1.03 -17.84 2.39
CA ASP A 60 2.20 -18.71 2.59
C ASP A 60 1.83 -19.99 3.37
N MET A 61 1.01 -19.90 4.42
CA MET A 61 0.56 -21.09 5.17
C MET A 61 -0.21 -22.07 4.28
N HIS A 62 -1.11 -21.57 3.42
CA HIS A 62 -1.82 -22.41 2.45
C HIS A 62 -0.86 -23.06 1.43
N PHE A 63 0.12 -22.31 0.92
CA PHE A 63 1.13 -22.87 0.02
C PHE A 63 2.00 -23.93 0.72
N SER A 64 2.38 -23.69 1.98
CA SER A 64 3.21 -24.59 2.78
C SER A 64 2.48 -25.91 3.05
N GLU A 65 1.18 -25.86 3.36
CA GLU A 65 0.36 -27.07 3.53
C GLU A 65 0.37 -27.94 2.27
N ILE A 66 0.10 -27.35 1.10
CA ILE A 66 0.07 -28.07 -0.17
C ILE A 66 1.46 -28.61 -0.54
N LYS A 67 2.51 -27.81 -0.32
CA LYS A 67 3.89 -28.21 -0.53
C LYS A 67 4.29 -29.39 0.36
N ASN A 68 3.86 -29.42 1.62
CA ASN A 68 4.12 -30.54 2.52
C ASN A 68 3.45 -31.83 2.03
N TRP A 69 2.21 -31.74 1.53
CA TRP A 69 1.54 -32.90 0.93
C TRP A 69 2.20 -33.38 -0.37
N LEU A 70 2.68 -32.46 -1.20
CA LEU A 70 3.48 -32.78 -2.40
C LEU A 70 4.78 -33.51 -2.02
N LEU A 71 5.48 -33.06 -0.98
CA LEU A 71 6.67 -33.72 -0.44
C LEU A 71 6.34 -35.13 0.06
N MET A 72 5.27 -35.29 0.83
CA MET A 72 4.81 -36.60 1.30
C MET A 72 4.46 -37.53 0.15
N TYR A 73 3.86 -37.02 -0.93
CA TYR A 73 3.57 -37.82 -2.12
C TYR A 73 4.85 -38.26 -2.83
N ARG A 74 5.81 -37.34 -3.03
CA ARG A 74 7.11 -37.67 -3.63
C ARG A 74 7.84 -38.74 -2.82
N ASP A 75 7.95 -38.55 -1.52
CA ASP A 75 8.59 -39.52 -0.62
C ASP A 75 7.81 -40.86 -0.63
N ALA A 76 6.48 -40.81 -0.78
CA ALA A 76 5.65 -42.00 -0.92
C ALA A 76 5.92 -42.79 -2.22
N VAL A 77 6.28 -42.10 -3.30
CA VAL A 77 6.65 -42.69 -4.59
C VAL A 77 8.08 -43.23 -4.54
N GLU A 78 9.04 -42.44 -4.03
CA GLU A 78 10.45 -42.84 -3.92
C GLU A 78 10.65 -44.08 -3.04
N GLN A 79 9.98 -44.13 -1.88
CA GLN A 79 10.07 -45.27 -0.96
C GLN A 79 9.10 -46.41 -1.31
N ARG A 80 8.42 -46.32 -2.46
CA ARG A 80 7.59 -47.39 -3.03
C ARG A 80 6.48 -47.85 -2.07
N TYR A 81 5.88 -46.88 -1.36
CA TYR A 81 4.76 -47.16 -0.47
C TYR A 81 3.58 -47.76 -1.23
N PRO A 82 2.71 -48.53 -0.54
CA PRO A 82 1.56 -49.14 -1.18
C PRO A 82 0.65 -48.12 -1.89
N ALA A 83 0.08 -48.52 -3.03
CA ALA A 83 -0.79 -47.67 -3.86
C ALA A 83 -2.04 -47.11 -3.15
N PHE A 84 -2.41 -47.63 -1.97
CA PHE A 84 -3.47 -47.03 -1.16
C PHE A 84 -3.02 -45.73 -0.47
N VAL A 85 -1.75 -45.63 -0.03
CA VAL A 85 -1.19 -44.43 0.62
C VAL A 85 -1.09 -43.30 -0.39
N GLN A 86 -0.58 -43.58 -1.59
CA GLN A 86 -0.47 -42.61 -2.68
C GLN A 86 -1.85 -42.05 -3.08
N ARG A 87 -2.86 -42.93 -3.22
CA ARG A 87 -4.24 -42.50 -3.51
C ARG A 87 -4.85 -41.67 -2.38
N TRP A 88 -4.61 -42.04 -1.13
CA TRP A 88 -5.09 -41.29 0.02
C TRP A 88 -4.49 -39.87 0.09
N ILE A 89 -3.20 -39.71 -0.24
CA ILE A 89 -2.56 -38.39 -0.32
C ILE A 89 -3.18 -37.54 -1.44
N ILE A 90 -3.44 -38.11 -2.62
CA ILE A 90 -4.12 -37.41 -3.72
C ILE A 90 -5.53 -36.99 -3.31
N GLU A 91 -6.28 -37.85 -2.62
CA GLU A 91 -7.62 -37.54 -2.12
C GLU A 91 -7.59 -36.44 -1.06
N LYS A 92 -6.57 -36.43 -0.19
CA LYS A 92 -6.34 -35.34 0.77
C LYS A 92 -6.00 -34.03 0.08
N LEU A 93 -5.12 -34.04 -0.93
CA LEU A 93 -4.80 -32.85 -1.73
C LEU A 93 -6.05 -32.28 -2.42
N ARG A 94 -6.94 -33.13 -2.96
CA ARG A 94 -8.22 -32.69 -3.54
C ARG A 94 -9.23 -32.15 -2.52
N ALA A 95 -9.09 -32.54 -1.25
CA ALA A 95 -9.96 -32.09 -0.16
C ALA A 95 -9.50 -30.77 0.48
N ILE A 96 -8.32 -30.25 0.12
CA ILE A 96 -7.84 -28.94 0.56
C ILE A 96 -8.68 -27.85 -0.10
N ASP A 97 -9.10 -26.88 0.71
CA ASP A 97 -9.90 -25.75 0.24
C ASP A 97 -9.18 -24.97 -0.87
N GLY A 98 -9.86 -24.74 -1.98
CA GLY A 98 -9.32 -24.04 -3.15
C GLY A 98 -8.55 -24.89 -4.17
N VAL A 99 -8.29 -26.17 -3.93
CA VAL A 99 -7.68 -27.05 -4.94
C VAL A 99 -8.72 -27.45 -5.99
N VAL A 100 -8.43 -27.16 -7.26
CA VAL A 100 -9.34 -27.42 -8.39
C VAL A 100 -9.03 -28.74 -9.07
N ASP A 101 -7.75 -29.06 -9.24
CA ASP A 101 -7.31 -30.26 -9.93
C ASP A 101 -5.96 -30.75 -9.41
N VAL A 102 -5.76 -32.06 -9.48
CA VAL A 102 -4.50 -32.74 -9.14
C VAL A 102 -4.21 -33.72 -10.27
N ARG A 103 -3.21 -33.38 -11.10
CA ARG A 103 -2.81 -34.13 -12.29
C ARG A 103 -1.50 -34.85 -12.06
N LEU A 104 -1.50 -36.14 -12.34
CA LEU A 104 -0.29 -36.95 -12.39
C LEU A 104 0.08 -37.16 -13.87
N ALA A 105 1.17 -36.56 -14.30
CA ALA A 105 1.73 -36.79 -15.64
C ALA A 105 2.91 -37.76 -15.49
N THR A 106 2.67 -39.04 -15.71
CA THR A 106 3.74 -40.04 -15.85
C THR A 106 4.41 -39.85 -17.19
N ILE A 107 5.75 -39.76 -17.22
CA ILE A 107 6.48 -39.83 -18.49
C ILE A 107 6.39 -41.28 -18.94
N GLU A 108 5.35 -41.62 -19.71
CA GLU A 108 5.29 -42.90 -20.39
C GLU A 108 6.54 -43.03 -21.27
N GLY A 109 7.41 -43.96 -20.88
CA GLY A 109 8.53 -44.37 -21.70
C GLY A 109 8.03 -44.68 -23.10
N LYS A 110 8.61 -43.99 -24.09
CA LYS A 110 8.40 -44.16 -25.54
C LYS A 110 7.83 -45.54 -25.87
N ASN A 111 6.52 -45.58 -26.04
CA ASN A 111 5.84 -46.78 -26.50
C ASN A 111 6.35 -47.09 -27.92
N HIS A 112 6.67 -48.37 -28.12
CA HIS A 112 7.15 -48.93 -29.37
C HIS A 112 6.22 -48.54 -30.53
N GLN A 113 6.70 -47.68 -31.44
CA GLN A 113 6.16 -47.65 -32.79
C GLN A 113 6.77 -48.83 -33.56
N GLN A 114 6.06 -49.96 -33.49
CA GLN A 114 6.13 -50.97 -34.52
C GLN A 114 5.39 -50.47 -35.77
N GLY A 115 6.11 -50.43 -36.88
CA GLY A 115 5.57 -50.49 -38.25
C GLY A 115 6.14 -49.42 -39.21
N PRO A 116 6.37 -49.72 -40.50
CA PRO A 116 6.63 -51.01 -41.16
C PRO A 116 8.07 -51.10 -41.73
N ALA A 117 8.48 -52.32 -42.07
CA ALA A 117 9.68 -52.60 -42.83
C ALA A 117 9.66 -51.91 -44.20
N LEU A 118 10.77 -51.30 -44.58
CA LEU A 118 11.15 -51.01 -45.97
C LEU A 118 12.66 -51.25 -46.10
N GLU A 119 12.99 -52.24 -46.92
CA GLU A 119 14.34 -52.64 -47.32
C GLU A 119 15.01 -51.62 -48.25
N ASP A 120 16.35 -51.68 -48.25
CA ASP A 120 17.29 -51.36 -49.33
C ASP A 120 17.45 -49.87 -49.71
N THR A 121 18.64 -49.29 -49.92
CA THR A 121 19.92 -49.78 -50.47
C THR A 121 21.01 -48.74 -50.16
N GLY A 122 22.29 -49.14 -50.13
CA GLY A 122 23.37 -48.25 -50.61
C GLY A 122 24.62 -48.07 -49.72
N HIS A 123 25.64 -48.89 -50.00
CA HIS A 123 27.00 -48.88 -49.47
C HIS A 123 27.79 -47.56 -49.54
N ARG A 124 28.71 -47.31 -48.56
CA ARG A 124 30.18 -47.26 -48.84
C ARG A 124 31.07 -47.27 -47.59
N PHE A 125 32.15 -48.04 -47.71
CA PHE A 125 33.27 -48.28 -46.80
C PHE A 125 34.25 -47.09 -46.67
N GLY A 126 34.89 -46.95 -45.51
CA GLY A 126 36.13 -46.19 -45.31
C GLY A 126 36.71 -46.34 -43.88
N PRO A 127 38.02 -46.61 -43.67
CA PRO A 127 38.50 -47.27 -42.44
C PRO A 127 39.35 -46.41 -41.48
N HIS A 128 39.41 -46.90 -40.23
CA HIS A 128 40.45 -46.76 -39.20
C HIS A 128 40.84 -45.40 -38.58
N GLY A 129 40.80 -45.37 -37.25
CA GLY A 129 41.90 -44.87 -36.42
C GLY A 129 41.57 -43.65 -35.55
N GLY A 130 41.48 -43.85 -34.23
CA GLY A 130 41.37 -42.73 -33.29
C GLY A 130 41.17 -43.16 -31.85
N HIS A 131 42.29 -43.32 -31.14
CA HIS A 131 42.39 -43.59 -29.71
C HIS A 131 41.50 -42.69 -28.84
N GLY A 132 40.96 -43.31 -27.79
CA GLY A 132 40.30 -42.62 -26.70
C GLY A 132 41.24 -41.67 -25.95
N MET A 133 40.69 -40.52 -25.59
CA MET A 133 41.10 -39.76 -24.41
C MET A 133 39.83 -39.19 -23.80
N GLY A 134 39.53 -39.63 -22.58
CA GLY A 134 38.32 -39.29 -21.86
C GLY A 134 38.19 -37.81 -21.62
N ARG A 135 37.13 -37.20 -22.16
CA ARG A 135 36.55 -36.03 -21.51
C ARG A 135 35.84 -36.55 -20.27
N GLN A 136 36.47 -36.32 -19.13
CA GLN A 136 35.76 -36.23 -17.86
C GLN A 136 34.58 -35.28 -18.10
N SER A 137 33.40 -35.85 -18.27
CA SER A 137 32.15 -35.15 -18.02
C SER A 137 32.21 -34.83 -16.54
N THR A 138 32.55 -33.58 -16.24
CA THR A 138 32.39 -32.96 -14.95
C THR A 138 31.01 -33.38 -14.46
N GLY A 139 30.97 -34.14 -13.36
CA GLY A 139 29.73 -34.51 -12.72
C GLY A 139 29.00 -33.23 -12.37
N GLU A 140 28.04 -32.86 -13.20
CA GLU A 140 27.04 -31.87 -12.87
C GLU A 140 26.34 -32.40 -11.64
N SER A 141 26.57 -31.73 -10.50
CA SER A 141 25.89 -32.01 -9.25
C SER A 141 24.40 -32.13 -9.52
N ARG A 142 23.90 -33.36 -9.49
CA ARG A 142 22.48 -33.69 -9.59
C ARG A 142 21.78 -33.08 -8.38
N SER A 143 21.03 -32.00 -8.60
CA SER A 143 20.22 -31.39 -7.57
C SER A 143 19.18 -32.39 -7.06
N PRO A 144 18.99 -32.53 -5.73
CA PRO A 144 17.88 -33.29 -5.18
C PRO A 144 16.55 -32.67 -5.64
N GLY A 145 15.55 -33.50 -5.92
CA GLY A 145 14.28 -33.10 -6.55
C GLY A 145 13.70 -31.79 -6.02
N VAL A 146 13.67 -30.78 -6.89
CA VAL A 146 13.22 -29.42 -6.58
C VAL A 146 11.72 -29.35 -6.79
N ILE A 147 10.98 -28.83 -5.81
CA ILE A 147 9.58 -28.44 -6.03
C ILE A 147 9.61 -27.07 -6.71
N GLU A 148 9.10 -27.01 -7.93
CA GLU A 148 9.04 -25.77 -8.70
C GLU A 148 7.62 -25.20 -8.64
N VAL A 149 7.54 -24.00 -8.08
CA VAL A 149 6.29 -23.24 -8.06
C VAL A 149 6.16 -22.55 -9.41
N MET A 150 5.36 -23.12 -10.31
CA MET A 150 5.18 -22.61 -11.66
C MET A 150 4.20 -21.44 -11.68
N PRO A 151 4.43 -20.41 -12.51
CA PRO A 151 3.43 -19.38 -12.71
C PRO A 151 2.12 -20.03 -13.21
N PRO A 152 0.95 -19.47 -12.84
CA PRO A 152 -0.34 -19.94 -13.32
C PRO A 152 -0.33 -20.10 -14.84
N ARG A 153 -0.81 -21.25 -15.30
CA ARG A 153 -1.07 -21.50 -16.71
C ARG A 153 -2.56 -21.30 -16.95
N PHE A 154 -2.89 -20.52 -17.97
CA PHE A 154 -4.27 -20.41 -18.44
C PHE A 154 -4.67 -21.72 -19.10
N ASP A 155 -5.34 -22.59 -18.34
CA ASP A 155 -5.90 -23.80 -18.89
C ASP A 155 -7.28 -23.50 -19.49
N THR A 156 -7.36 -23.59 -20.83
CA THR A 156 -8.61 -23.45 -21.59
C THR A 156 -9.69 -24.44 -21.17
N ILE A 157 -9.33 -25.56 -20.52
CA ILE A 157 -10.25 -26.58 -20.03
C ILE A 157 -10.89 -26.15 -18.69
N LEU A 158 -10.15 -25.43 -17.85
CA LEU A 158 -10.57 -25.11 -16.49
C LEU A 158 -11.17 -23.72 -16.33
N ALA A 159 -11.06 -22.77 -17.27
CA ALA A 159 -11.71 -21.44 -17.24
C ALA A 159 -11.52 -20.57 -15.97
N HIS A 160 -10.69 -21.01 -15.02
CA HIS A 160 -10.41 -20.36 -13.73
C HIS A 160 -8.94 -19.92 -13.68
N ASP A 161 -8.67 -18.77 -13.06
CA ASP A 161 -7.32 -18.25 -12.85
C ASP A 161 -6.64 -19.09 -11.76
N THR A 162 -6.08 -20.24 -12.15
CA THR A 162 -5.47 -21.22 -11.25
C THR A 162 -3.95 -21.10 -11.21
N VAL A 163 -3.39 -21.11 -10.02
CA VAL A 163 -1.97 -21.21 -9.72
C VAL A 163 -1.58 -22.68 -9.59
N SER A 164 -0.59 -23.13 -10.35
CA SER A 164 -0.13 -24.53 -10.33
C SER A 164 1.15 -24.70 -9.52
N LEU A 165 1.16 -25.63 -8.57
CA LEU A 165 2.40 -26.12 -7.96
C LEU A 165 2.79 -27.44 -8.62
N VAL A 166 4.05 -27.57 -9.01
CA VAL A 166 4.57 -28.77 -9.66
C VAL A 166 5.67 -29.39 -8.80
N ALA A 167 5.56 -30.70 -8.56
CA ALA A 167 6.60 -31.50 -7.95
C ALA A 167 7.09 -32.55 -8.94
N ASP A 168 8.38 -32.52 -9.27
CA ASP A 168 9.01 -33.56 -10.07
C ASP A 168 9.15 -34.85 -9.27
N LEU A 169 8.74 -35.96 -9.88
CA LEU A 169 8.87 -37.30 -9.33
C LEU A 169 10.11 -37.93 -9.94
N ILE A 170 10.99 -38.44 -9.08
CA ILE A 170 12.23 -39.10 -9.48
C ILE A 170 12.11 -40.59 -9.14
N ASP A 171 12.44 -41.46 -10.08
CA ASP A 171 12.53 -42.91 -9.90
C ASP A 171 13.79 -43.26 -9.07
N ALA A 172 13.80 -44.45 -8.47
CA ALA A 172 14.91 -44.93 -7.62
C ALA A 172 16.27 -44.97 -8.35
N ASP A 173 16.27 -45.02 -9.67
CA ASP A 173 17.47 -44.98 -10.53
C ASP A 173 17.89 -43.54 -10.93
N GLY A 174 17.22 -42.52 -10.41
CA GLY A 174 17.48 -41.11 -10.69
C GLY A 174 16.92 -40.61 -12.04
N GLY A 175 16.03 -41.37 -12.69
CA GLY A 175 15.29 -40.95 -13.88
C GLY A 175 13.99 -40.23 -13.50
N SER A 176 13.53 -39.26 -14.30
CA SER A 176 12.24 -38.59 -14.03
C SER A 176 11.08 -39.57 -14.26
N ALA A 177 10.34 -39.90 -13.20
CA ALA A 177 9.18 -40.80 -13.23
C ALA A 177 7.88 -40.08 -13.65
N GLY A 178 7.88 -38.75 -13.66
CA GLY A 178 6.71 -37.92 -13.94
C GLY A 178 6.73 -36.61 -13.16
N HIS A 179 5.65 -35.85 -13.25
CA HIS A 179 5.40 -34.70 -12.37
C HIS A 179 3.97 -34.74 -11.81
N LEU A 180 3.83 -34.31 -10.56
CA LEU A 180 2.55 -34.09 -9.92
C LEU A 180 2.26 -32.59 -9.95
N GLU A 181 1.18 -32.19 -10.63
CA GLU A 181 0.70 -30.83 -10.71
C GLU A 181 -0.57 -30.66 -9.87
N VAL A 182 -0.58 -29.65 -8.99
CA VAL A 182 -1.74 -29.26 -8.18
C VAL A 182 -2.16 -27.85 -8.59
N ALA A 183 -3.35 -27.73 -9.17
CA ALA A 183 -3.93 -26.47 -9.60
C ALA A 183 -4.85 -25.91 -8.51
N ILE A 184 -4.56 -24.69 -8.06
CA ILE A 184 -5.27 -24.01 -6.97
C ILE A 184 -5.92 -22.75 -7.49
N ARG A 185 -7.16 -22.51 -7.09
CA ARG A 185 -7.88 -21.29 -7.39
C ARG A 185 -7.38 -20.13 -6.54
N PHE A 186 -6.91 -19.06 -7.19
CA PHE A 186 -6.36 -17.90 -6.48
C PHE A 186 -7.41 -17.17 -5.63
N ASP A 187 -8.63 -17.06 -6.14
CA ASP A 187 -9.73 -16.48 -5.38
C ASP A 187 -9.96 -17.21 -4.06
N SER A 188 -9.69 -18.52 -4.01
CA SER A 188 -9.76 -19.33 -2.79
C SER A 188 -8.57 -19.10 -1.85
N LEU A 189 -7.35 -18.96 -2.40
CA LEU A 189 -6.14 -18.61 -1.61
C LEU A 189 -6.29 -17.26 -0.90
N VAL A 190 -6.98 -16.31 -1.54
CA VAL A 190 -7.19 -14.97 -0.99
C VAL A 190 -8.55 -14.85 -0.31
N ALA A 191 -9.53 -15.72 -0.56
CA ALA A 191 -10.89 -15.65 0.02
C ALA A 191 -10.87 -15.54 1.56
N ASN A 192 -10.03 -16.33 2.22
CA ASN A 192 -9.91 -16.30 3.68
C ASN A 192 -9.19 -15.04 4.20
N VAL A 193 -8.48 -14.32 3.34
CA VAL A 193 -7.96 -12.96 3.60
C VAL A 193 -9.07 -11.91 3.36
N LEU A 194 -9.96 -12.14 2.37
CA LEU A 194 -11.08 -11.25 1.99
C LEU A 194 -12.21 -11.18 3.04
N THR A 195 -12.33 -12.16 3.93
CA THR A 195 -13.34 -12.15 5.01
C THR A 195 -13.03 -11.14 6.12
N SER A 196 -11.81 -10.59 6.18
CA SER A 196 -11.39 -9.59 7.18
C SER A 196 -11.97 -8.17 6.96
N GLY A 197 -12.95 -8.03 6.05
CA GLY A 197 -13.81 -6.84 5.90
C GLY A 197 -13.16 -5.65 5.20
N TRP A 198 -11.84 -5.47 5.28
CA TRP A 198 -11.19 -4.38 4.55
C TRP A 198 -11.08 -4.67 3.05
N TRP A 199 -10.81 -5.90 2.61
CA TRP A 199 -10.44 -6.19 1.22
C TRP A 199 -11.56 -6.29 0.16
N GLN A 200 -12.83 -6.40 0.55
CA GLN A 200 -13.87 -6.88 -0.37
C GLN A 200 -14.15 -5.96 -1.56
N SER A 201 -13.70 -4.71 -1.52
CA SER A 201 -13.82 -3.70 -2.58
C SER A 201 -12.48 -3.38 -3.28
N TYR A 202 -11.39 -4.11 -2.99
CA TYR A 202 -10.03 -3.76 -3.45
C TYR A 202 -9.54 -4.65 -4.58
N LYS A 203 -8.65 -4.07 -5.41
CA LYS A 203 -7.98 -4.81 -6.49
C LYS A 203 -6.75 -5.51 -5.91
N ALA A 204 -6.83 -6.82 -5.71
CA ALA A 204 -5.69 -7.66 -5.33
C ALA A 204 -5.10 -8.38 -6.56
N PHE A 205 -3.78 -8.39 -6.65
CA PHE A 205 -2.98 -9.01 -7.70
C PHE A 205 -1.88 -9.87 -7.06
N LEU A 206 -1.60 -11.01 -7.67
CA LEU A 206 -0.38 -11.75 -7.41
C LEU A 206 0.57 -11.50 -8.58
N VAL A 207 1.80 -11.12 -8.29
CA VAL A 207 2.74 -10.63 -9.29
C VAL A 207 4.07 -11.35 -9.15
N ASP A 208 4.65 -11.79 -10.27
CA ASP A 208 6.00 -12.34 -10.32
C ASP A 208 7.07 -11.25 -10.16
N GLN A 209 8.33 -11.63 -9.92
CA GLN A 209 9.49 -10.74 -9.81
C GLN A 209 9.64 -9.80 -11.02
N ASN A 210 9.16 -10.22 -12.19
CA ASN A 210 9.21 -9.45 -13.42
C ASN A 210 8.07 -8.43 -13.58
N GLY A 211 7.06 -8.45 -12.71
CA GLY A 211 5.88 -7.59 -12.81
C GLY A 211 4.71 -8.19 -13.59
N THR A 212 4.83 -9.45 -14.01
CA THR A 212 3.75 -10.19 -14.69
C THR A 212 2.65 -10.48 -13.68
N ILE A 213 1.42 -10.09 -14.01
CA ILE A 213 0.24 -10.40 -13.21
C ILE A 213 -0.05 -11.89 -13.42
N LEU A 214 0.11 -12.64 -12.35
CA LEU A 214 -0.17 -14.07 -12.31
C LEU A 214 -1.68 -14.30 -12.21
N THR A 215 -2.33 -13.51 -11.37
CA THR A 215 -3.77 -13.63 -11.12
C THR A 215 -4.30 -12.36 -10.44
N CYS A 216 -5.59 -12.10 -10.59
CA CYS A 216 -6.23 -10.87 -10.13
C CYS A 216 -7.66 -11.12 -9.68
N THR A 217 -8.15 -10.27 -8.80
CA THR A 217 -9.55 -10.28 -8.32
C THR A 217 -10.51 -9.53 -9.24
N VAL A 218 -10.00 -8.74 -10.18
CA VAL A 218 -10.79 -7.83 -11.04
C VAL A 218 -10.34 -7.87 -12.50
N SER A 219 -11.28 -8.21 -13.37
CA SER A 219 -11.24 -8.22 -14.85
C SER A 219 -10.10 -8.99 -15.53
N LYS A 220 -10.49 -10.08 -16.20
CA LYS A 220 -9.66 -10.90 -17.07
C LYS A 220 -9.15 -10.09 -18.28
N GLY A 221 -7.85 -10.17 -18.56
CA GLY A 221 -7.25 -9.62 -19.80
C GLY A 221 -6.03 -8.70 -19.64
N ARG A 222 -5.50 -8.51 -18.43
CA ARG A 222 -4.27 -7.76 -18.19
C ARG A 222 -3.14 -8.71 -17.81
N CYS A 223 -1.98 -8.57 -18.46
CA CYS A 223 -0.86 -9.50 -18.30
C CYS A 223 0.26 -8.91 -17.44
N GLN A 224 0.35 -7.58 -17.33
CA GLN A 224 1.43 -6.92 -16.61
C GLN A 224 0.97 -5.72 -15.76
N LEU A 225 1.60 -5.57 -14.60
CA LEU A 225 1.39 -4.43 -13.72
C LEU A 225 1.96 -3.17 -14.39
N GLY A 226 1.12 -2.16 -14.64
CA GLY A 226 1.49 -0.92 -15.32
C GLY A 226 1.19 -0.88 -16.83
N GLU A 227 0.66 -1.96 -17.43
CA GLU A 227 0.30 -2.00 -18.88
C GLU A 227 -0.73 -0.95 -19.28
N ALA A 228 -1.64 -0.56 -18.38
CA ALA A 228 -2.71 0.38 -18.66
C ALA A 228 -2.27 1.86 -18.60
N GLY A 229 -0.97 2.14 -18.45
CA GLY A 229 -0.45 3.51 -18.28
C GLY A 229 -0.75 4.11 -16.90
N ASP A 230 -1.08 3.27 -15.91
CA ASP A 230 -1.30 3.71 -14.53
C ASP A 230 0.04 4.00 -13.84
N SER A 231 0.24 5.27 -13.47
CA SER A 231 1.43 5.75 -12.76
C SER A 231 1.65 5.06 -11.41
N LEU A 232 0.58 4.66 -10.71
CA LEU A 232 0.66 4.02 -9.40
C LEU A 232 1.16 2.57 -9.53
N GLU A 233 0.64 1.84 -10.52
CA GLU A 233 1.07 0.48 -10.82
C GLU A 233 2.55 0.43 -11.27
N ALA A 234 2.97 1.36 -12.13
CA ALA A 234 4.36 1.47 -12.57
C ALA A 234 5.31 1.80 -11.40
N ALA A 235 4.91 2.71 -10.51
CA ALA A 235 5.67 3.02 -9.31
C ALA A 235 5.74 1.82 -8.34
N THR A 236 4.65 1.06 -8.25
CA THR A 236 4.59 -0.18 -7.45
C THR A 236 5.55 -1.23 -8.01
N LEU A 237 5.58 -1.44 -9.33
CA LEU A 237 6.50 -2.38 -9.97
C LEU A 237 7.97 -2.01 -9.70
N LYS A 238 8.31 -0.72 -9.76
CA LYS A 238 9.66 -0.26 -9.42
C LYS A 238 9.99 -0.56 -7.96
N ALA A 239 9.07 -0.26 -7.04
CA ALA A 239 9.27 -0.48 -5.62
C ALA A 239 9.37 -1.97 -5.24
N LEU A 240 8.63 -2.84 -5.95
CA LEU A 240 8.66 -4.29 -5.78
C LEU A 240 10.06 -4.88 -6.03
N LYS A 241 10.80 -4.30 -6.98
CA LYS A 241 12.17 -4.73 -7.32
C LYS A 241 13.19 -4.28 -6.27
N GLU A 242 12.92 -3.18 -5.57
CA GLU A 242 13.85 -2.58 -4.60
C GLU A 242 13.63 -3.13 -3.18
N LYS A 243 12.39 -3.43 -2.78
CA LYS A 243 12.04 -3.79 -1.41
C LYS A 243 11.09 -4.99 -1.36
N PRO A 244 11.14 -5.82 -0.31
CA PRO A 244 10.22 -6.95 -0.14
C PRO A 244 8.81 -6.51 0.27
N ALA A 245 8.65 -5.31 0.83
CA ALA A 245 7.36 -4.77 1.23
C ALA A 245 7.35 -3.24 1.16
N GLY A 246 6.19 -2.66 0.96
CA GLY A 246 6.04 -1.21 0.93
C GLY A 246 4.63 -0.73 0.60
N THR A 247 4.45 0.58 0.72
CA THR A 247 3.22 1.27 0.34
C THR A 247 3.55 2.47 -0.54
N ILE A 248 2.83 2.61 -1.64
CA ILE A 248 2.97 3.67 -2.63
C ILE A 248 1.65 4.43 -2.68
N LEU A 249 1.72 5.75 -2.44
CA LEU A 249 0.58 6.63 -2.55
C LEU A 249 0.43 7.08 -4.01
N GLY A 250 -0.78 6.98 -4.54
CA GLY A 250 -1.13 7.50 -5.87
C GLY A 250 -1.17 9.03 -5.92
N PRO A 251 -1.56 9.59 -7.08
CA PRO A 251 -1.71 11.03 -7.24
C PRO A 251 -2.77 11.60 -6.28
N GLY A 252 -2.60 12.87 -5.92
CA GLY A 252 -3.53 13.60 -5.06
C GLY A 252 -3.08 13.79 -3.60
N HIS A 253 -3.70 14.75 -2.92
CA HIS A 253 -3.48 15.05 -1.51
C HIS A 253 -4.84 15.27 -0.81
N PRO A 254 -5.49 14.21 -0.30
CA PRO A 254 -5.01 12.84 -0.07
C PRO A 254 -4.92 12.04 -1.38
N ALA A 255 -4.14 10.97 -1.38
CA ALA A 255 -4.00 10.11 -2.57
C ALA A 255 -5.35 9.48 -2.93
N GLU A 256 -5.70 9.43 -4.22
CA GLU A 256 -6.96 8.85 -4.69
C GLU A 256 -6.98 7.33 -4.58
N GLU A 257 -5.83 6.70 -4.81
CA GLU A 257 -5.59 5.27 -4.63
C GLU A 257 -4.27 5.08 -3.88
N VAL A 258 -4.15 3.97 -3.16
CA VAL A 258 -2.89 3.56 -2.52
C VAL A 258 -2.63 2.10 -2.87
N SER A 259 -1.39 1.84 -3.25
CA SER A 259 -0.88 0.52 -3.54
C SER A 259 -0.05 0.03 -2.36
N GLY A 260 -0.30 -1.18 -1.90
CA GLY A 260 0.48 -1.88 -0.90
C GLY A 260 0.99 -3.19 -1.47
N PHE A 261 2.24 -3.55 -1.19
CA PHE A 261 2.83 -4.80 -1.66
C PHE A 261 3.63 -5.51 -0.58
N TYR A 262 3.66 -6.84 -0.66
CA TYR A 262 4.43 -7.70 0.23
C TYR A 262 4.87 -8.99 -0.50
N ARG A 263 6.15 -9.35 -0.41
CA ARG A 263 6.74 -10.55 -1.02
C ARG A 263 6.48 -11.79 -0.16
N LEU A 264 5.99 -12.85 -0.79
CA LEU A 264 5.74 -14.15 -0.16
C LEU A 264 7.05 -14.84 0.23
N GLN A 265 6.99 -15.71 1.24
CA GLN A 265 8.14 -16.49 1.70
C GLN A 265 8.23 -17.87 1.02
N GLU A 266 7.08 -18.51 0.78
CA GLU A 266 7.04 -19.86 0.22
C GLU A 266 7.13 -19.88 -1.31
N ALA A 267 6.88 -18.73 -1.96
CA ALA A 267 6.91 -18.58 -3.41
C ALA A 267 7.66 -17.29 -3.83
N PRO A 268 8.29 -17.26 -5.02
CA PRO A 268 8.99 -16.09 -5.54
C PRO A 268 8.10 -14.89 -5.91
N TRP A 269 6.84 -14.90 -5.51
CA TRP A 269 5.82 -13.94 -5.93
C TRP A 269 5.55 -12.89 -4.86
N SER A 270 4.86 -11.82 -5.26
CA SER A 270 4.47 -10.74 -4.38
C SER A 270 2.97 -10.47 -4.46
N LEU A 271 2.35 -10.30 -3.29
CA LEU A 271 0.98 -9.87 -3.16
C LEU A 271 0.93 -8.35 -3.29
N VAL A 272 0.15 -7.85 -4.24
CA VAL A 272 -0.04 -6.42 -4.51
C VAL A 272 -1.52 -6.08 -4.36
N VAL A 273 -1.81 -4.94 -3.75
CA VAL A 273 -3.15 -4.53 -3.36
C VAL A 273 -3.33 -3.07 -3.67
N ILE A 274 -4.35 -2.73 -4.44
CA ILE A 274 -4.68 -1.34 -4.79
C ILE A 274 -6.06 -1.04 -4.22
N ALA A 275 -6.11 -0.05 -3.34
CA ALA A 275 -7.31 0.36 -2.61
C ALA A 275 -7.63 1.85 -2.82
N PRO A 276 -8.91 2.25 -2.84
CA PRO A 276 -9.31 3.65 -2.92
C PRO A 276 -8.87 4.41 -1.68
N GLY A 277 -8.01 5.42 -1.86
CA GLY A 277 -7.42 6.21 -0.77
C GLY A 277 -8.45 6.88 0.13
N ARG A 278 -9.61 7.27 -0.39
CA ARG A 278 -10.70 7.85 0.42
C ARG A 278 -11.21 6.93 1.54
N GLU A 279 -11.20 5.61 1.32
CA GLU A 279 -11.72 4.61 2.27
C GLU A 279 -10.64 4.26 3.29
N ILE A 280 -9.42 3.95 2.82
CA ILE A 280 -8.32 3.52 3.67
C ILE A 280 -7.64 4.67 4.44
N LEU A 281 -7.68 5.90 3.91
CA LEU A 281 -7.16 7.10 4.56
C LEU A 281 -8.28 7.91 5.23
N ALA A 282 -9.51 7.38 5.32
CA ALA A 282 -10.65 8.08 5.94
C ALA A 282 -10.32 8.68 7.31
N PRO A 283 -9.66 7.96 8.26
CA PRO A 283 -9.30 8.55 9.56
C PRO A 283 -8.38 9.78 9.45
N ILE A 284 -7.50 9.81 8.44
CA ILE A 284 -6.57 10.92 8.19
C ILE A 284 -7.30 12.09 7.52
N ILE A 285 -8.25 11.80 6.64
CA ILE A 285 -9.10 12.79 5.97
C ILE A 285 -10.03 13.47 6.98
N ASP A 286 -10.65 12.68 7.85
CA ASP A 286 -11.51 13.19 8.90
C ASP A 286 -10.72 14.03 9.90
N PHE A 287 -9.54 13.55 10.32
CA PHE A 287 -8.62 14.33 11.14
C PHE A 287 -8.31 15.69 10.50
N ARG A 288 -7.99 15.73 9.20
CA ARG A 288 -7.76 16.98 8.48
C ARG A 288 -8.97 17.91 8.54
N ASN A 289 -10.16 17.40 8.24
CA ASN A 289 -11.37 18.21 8.19
C ASN A 289 -11.70 18.78 9.57
N TYR A 290 -11.63 17.96 10.64
CA TYR A 290 -11.83 18.42 12.01
C TYR A 290 -10.74 19.39 12.47
N TYR A 291 -9.48 19.15 12.11
CA TYR A 291 -8.37 20.04 12.44
C TYR A 291 -8.60 21.44 11.89
N PHE A 292 -8.99 21.56 10.61
CA PHE A 292 -9.27 22.87 10.02
C PHE A 292 -10.57 23.49 10.54
N LEU A 293 -11.62 22.71 10.77
CA LEU A 293 -12.88 23.22 11.34
C LEU A 293 -12.66 23.79 12.75
N ILE A 294 -12.07 23.00 13.65
CA ILE A 294 -11.82 23.40 15.04
C ILE A 294 -10.75 24.49 15.08
N GLY A 295 -9.66 24.31 14.33
CA GLY A 295 -8.55 25.27 14.27
C GLY A 295 -8.98 26.64 13.76
N SER A 296 -9.76 26.69 12.68
CA SER A 296 -10.31 27.96 12.18
C SER A 296 -11.29 28.58 13.18
N GLY A 297 -12.14 27.78 13.84
CA GLY A 297 -13.03 28.25 14.91
C GLY A 297 -12.27 28.92 16.05
N VAL A 298 -11.20 28.27 16.55
CA VAL A 298 -10.34 28.82 17.61
C VAL A 298 -9.66 30.12 17.16
N ILE A 299 -9.12 30.17 15.93
CA ILE A 299 -8.51 31.39 15.40
C ILE A 299 -9.53 32.53 15.34
N VAL A 300 -10.72 32.29 14.80
CA VAL A 300 -11.78 33.31 14.71
C VAL A 300 -12.16 33.82 16.09
N ILE A 301 -12.33 32.94 17.08
CA ILE A 301 -12.64 33.33 18.46
C ILE A 301 -11.53 34.22 19.04
N ILE A 302 -10.26 33.84 18.89
CA ILE A 302 -9.13 34.65 19.38
C ILE A 302 -9.11 36.03 18.71
N LEU A 303 -9.28 36.09 17.39
CA LEU A 303 -9.27 37.36 16.66
C LEU A 303 -10.47 38.26 17.04
N LEU A 304 -11.65 37.68 17.30
CA LEU A 304 -12.82 38.41 17.80
C LEU A 304 -12.59 38.96 19.20
N LEU A 305 -11.99 38.18 20.10
CA LEU A 305 -11.64 38.62 21.44
C LEU A 305 -10.66 39.79 21.40
N ILE A 306 -9.56 39.66 20.64
CA ILE A 306 -8.59 40.74 20.44
C ILE A 306 -9.28 41.98 19.88
N ARG A 307 -10.08 41.83 18.81
CA ARG A 307 -10.79 42.94 18.19
C ARG A 307 -11.76 43.63 19.14
N SER A 308 -12.44 42.87 20.01
CA SER A 308 -13.37 43.39 21.01
C SER A 308 -12.64 44.24 22.06
N VAL A 309 -11.57 43.68 22.65
CA VAL A 309 -10.78 44.36 23.69
C VAL A 309 -10.10 45.62 23.11
N THR A 310 -9.37 45.46 22.01
CA THR A 310 -8.64 46.56 21.37
C THR A 310 -9.60 47.65 20.85
N GLY A 311 -10.74 47.26 20.29
CA GLY A 311 -11.74 48.21 19.80
C GLY A 311 -12.36 49.05 20.92
N ARG A 312 -12.67 48.41 22.06
CA ARG A 312 -13.20 49.09 23.25
C ARG A 312 -12.17 50.04 23.87
N THR A 313 -10.89 49.70 23.89
CA THR A 313 -9.84 50.57 24.44
C THR A 313 -9.56 51.76 23.51
N ALA A 314 -9.47 51.53 22.20
CA ALA A 314 -9.24 52.60 21.23
C ALA A 314 -10.38 53.63 21.18
N ALA A 315 -11.63 53.21 21.44
CA ALA A 315 -12.78 54.11 21.49
C ALA A 315 -12.67 55.12 22.64
N VAL A 316 -12.36 54.66 23.86
CA VAL A 316 -12.23 55.53 25.04
C VAL A 316 -11.08 56.52 24.88
N ILE A 317 -9.93 56.07 24.34
CA ILE A 317 -8.81 56.96 24.04
C ILE A 317 -9.21 58.04 23.02
N GLY A 318 -10.05 57.67 22.03
CA GLY A 318 -10.61 58.63 21.08
C GLY A 318 -11.50 59.67 21.74
N GLU A 319 -12.40 59.24 22.64
CA GLU A 319 -13.29 60.15 23.38
C GLU A 319 -12.50 61.15 24.24
N VAL A 320 -11.45 60.69 24.94
CA VAL A 320 -10.57 61.58 25.73
C VAL A 320 -9.78 62.54 24.84
N ALA A 321 -9.27 62.07 23.69
CA ALA A 321 -8.57 62.93 22.74
C ALA A 321 -9.46 64.02 22.16
N ASP A 322 -10.71 63.68 21.79
CA ASP A 322 -11.69 64.63 21.28
C ASP A 322 -12.12 65.65 22.36
N ALA A 323 -12.32 65.20 23.61
CA ALA A 323 -12.63 66.07 24.73
C ALA A 323 -11.49 67.07 25.02
N ALA A 324 -10.24 66.59 25.07
CA ALA A 324 -9.07 67.45 25.23
C ALA A 324 -8.96 68.49 24.11
N GLN A 325 -9.31 68.13 22.88
CA GLN A 325 -9.30 69.06 21.76
C GLN A 325 -10.38 70.14 21.88
N ARG A 326 -11.56 69.82 22.43
CA ARG A 326 -12.62 70.80 22.73
C ARG A 326 -12.18 71.79 23.82
N VAL A 327 -11.58 71.30 24.90
CA VAL A 327 -11.03 72.14 25.98
C VAL A 327 -9.96 73.08 25.44
N ALA A 328 -9.07 72.60 24.57
CA ALA A 328 -8.06 73.44 23.91
C ALA A 328 -8.67 74.55 23.01
N HIS A 329 -9.90 74.38 22.52
CA HIS A 329 -10.63 75.39 21.76
C HIS A 329 -11.50 76.31 22.66
N GLY A 330 -11.38 76.19 23.99
CA GLY A 330 -12.04 77.06 24.96
C GLY A 330 -13.37 76.54 25.50
N ASP A 331 -13.76 75.31 25.18
CA ASP A 331 -14.97 74.67 25.69
C ASP A 331 -14.64 73.81 26.91
N THR A 332 -14.82 74.37 28.12
CA THR A 332 -14.52 73.70 29.40
C THR A 332 -15.70 72.92 29.99
N ASP A 333 -16.89 72.95 29.39
CA ASP A 333 -18.05 72.18 29.88
C ASP A 333 -18.06 70.77 29.27
N VAL A 334 -16.97 70.02 29.46
CA VAL A 334 -16.79 68.66 28.91
C VAL A 334 -16.51 67.69 30.03
N THR A 335 -17.51 66.89 30.40
CA THR A 335 -17.38 65.81 31.39
C THR A 335 -17.53 64.45 30.71
N LEU A 336 -16.56 63.56 30.95
CA LEU A 336 -16.59 62.19 30.44
C LEU A 336 -17.08 61.24 31.54
N MET A 337 -17.91 60.26 31.18
CA MET A 337 -18.45 59.29 32.13
C MET A 337 -17.44 58.17 32.42
N THR A 338 -16.93 58.09 33.64
CA THR A 338 -16.01 57.02 34.05
C THR A 338 -16.78 55.71 34.29
N ARG A 339 -16.54 54.69 33.43
CA ARG A 339 -17.18 53.36 33.53
C ARG A 339 -16.21 52.21 33.80
N ARG A 340 -14.92 52.49 33.99
CA ARG A 340 -13.88 51.46 34.17
C ARG A 340 -12.97 51.76 35.36
N ALA A 341 -12.42 50.72 35.95
CA ALA A 341 -11.44 50.77 37.04
C ALA A 341 -10.02 50.35 36.59
N ASP A 342 -9.79 50.25 35.26
CA ASP A 342 -8.47 50.00 34.67
C ASP A 342 -7.69 51.32 34.50
N GLU A 343 -6.43 51.25 34.04
CA GLU A 343 -5.58 52.42 33.81
C GLU A 343 -6.22 53.41 32.81
N VAL A 344 -7.11 52.93 31.94
CA VAL A 344 -7.87 53.76 31.00
C VAL A 344 -8.97 54.54 31.73
N GLY A 345 -9.64 53.94 32.71
CA GLY A 345 -10.56 54.65 33.61
C GLY A 345 -9.87 55.72 34.44
N GLN A 346 -8.69 55.43 34.99
CA GLN A 346 -7.90 56.39 35.75
C GLN A 346 -7.47 57.61 34.90
N LEU A 347 -7.22 57.40 33.60
CA LEU A 347 -6.95 58.48 32.65
C LEU A 347 -8.17 59.41 32.46
N VAL A 348 -9.38 58.85 32.37
CA VAL A 348 -10.62 59.63 32.28
C VAL A 348 -10.85 60.44 33.55
N ASP A 349 -10.62 59.86 34.72
CA ASP A 349 -10.76 60.56 36.01
C ASP A 349 -9.75 61.69 36.16
N SER A 350 -8.50 61.45 35.76
CA SER A 350 -7.46 62.47 35.79
C SER A 350 -7.74 63.60 34.80
N PHE A 351 -8.36 63.31 33.65
CA PHE A 351 -8.84 64.33 32.72
C PHE A 351 -9.96 65.18 33.34
N ASN A 352 -10.98 64.54 33.91
CA ASN A 352 -12.12 65.23 34.53
C ASN A 352 -11.73 66.11 35.75
N GLN A 353 -10.59 65.86 36.40
CA GLN A 353 -10.08 66.69 37.49
C GLN A 353 -9.37 67.96 37.02
N MET A 354 -8.99 68.04 35.74
CA MET A 354 -8.19 69.14 35.18
C MET A 354 -9.05 70.27 34.59
N VAL A 355 -10.21 69.90 34.04
CA VAL A 355 -11.20 70.81 33.44
C VAL A 355 -12.14 71.29 34.54
#